data_AF-A0A4Z1G3A6-F1
#
_entry.id   AF-A0A4Z1G3A6-F1
#
_cell.length_a   1.000
_cell.length_b   1.000
_cell.length_c   1.000
_cell.angle_alpha   90.00
_cell.angle_beta   90.00
_cell.angle_gamma   90.00
#
_symmetry.space_group_name_H-M   'P 1'
#
loop_
_entity.id
_entity.type
_entity.pdbx_description
1 polymer ?
#
loop_
_entity_poly.entity_id
_entity_poly.type
_entity_poly.pdbx_seq_one_letter_code
_entity_poly.pdbx_strand_id
1 'polypeptide(L)'
;MFSVIGEEVLRQCDPQDGLTDLIISDPLGCNSNPLTLLDTLLSIYNDWVDVNQTYVFSHVLYRSEETCASGNIGDGSASNPANQLWYTQNFLGHTNFTAADLSHETVEYADATNPGNSSANNFNLSPFHNHGGKLLHYHGLADGTVAPGASVYFHDHFTRTLTPMGIEVGDFYRFFLVPGLEHCTGTPSTMNAPWYFAGPNQAATLSNSAHSTPGYSDLRHDILLALMTWVENGTAPDSIIATKFNDDLTVAKQRLICAFPNQAKYDGTGNVDAPESWSCESLY
;
A
#
# COMPACT_ATOMS: atom_id res chain seq x y z
N MET A 1 -1.78 -12.06 -19.84
CA MET A 1 -3.07 -11.99 -19.11
C MET A 1 -3.12 -10.72 -18.27
N PHE A 2 -2.25 -10.57 -17.27
CA PHE A 2 -2.20 -9.39 -16.39
C PHE A 2 -2.04 -8.05 -17.13
N SER A 3 -1.23 -8.00 -18.20
CA SER A 3 -1.12 -6.78 -19.03
C SER A 3 -2.46 -6.34 -19.63
N VAL A 4 -3.23 -7.27 -20.20
CA VAL A 4 -4.55 -6.99 -20.80
C VAL A 4 -5.55 -6.54 -19.75
N ILE A 5 -5.51 -7.14 -18.56
CA ILE A 5 -6.37 -6.75 -17.43
C ILE A 5 -5.99 -5.35 -16.96
N GLY A 6 -4.69 -5.09 -16.76
CA GLY A 6 -4.20 -3.79 -16.31
C GLY A 6 -4.53 -2.66 -17.28
N GLU A 7 -4.44 -2.90 -18.60
CA GLU A 7 -4.87 -1.93 -19.62
C GLU A 7 -6.38 -1.64 -19.54
N GLU A 8 -7.22 -2.66 -19.35
CA GLU A 8 -8.67 -2.47 -19.25
C GLU A 8 -9.07 -1.80 -17.93
N VAL A 9 -8.42 -2.18 -16.84
CA VAL A 9 -8.58 -1.52 -15.52
C VAL A 9 -8.19 -0.07 -15.62
N LEU A 10 -7.05 0.25 -16.22
CA LEU A 10 -6.60 1.63 -16.42
C LEU A 10 -7.62 2.42 -17.24
N ARG A 11 -8.10 1.86 -18.35
CA ARG A 11 -9.12 2.48 -19.21
C ARG A 11 -10.42 2.81 -18.46
N GLN A 12 -10.81 1.97 -17.50
CA GLN A 12 -12.04 2.17 -16.73
C GLN A 12 -11.85 3.11 -15.53
N CYS A 13 -10.70 3.05 -14.86
CA CYS A 13 -10.47 3.70 -13.57
C CYS A 13 -9.75 5.05 -13.64
N ASP A 14 -8.79 5.22 -14.55
CA ASP A 14 -7.99 6.46 -14.67
C ASP A 14 -8.89 7.71 -14.77
N PRO A 15 -9.96 7.75 -15.61
CA PRO A 15 -10.86 8.90 -15.69
C PRO A 15 -11.64 9.26 -14.42
N GLN A 16 -11.69 8.38 -13.42
CA GLN A 16 -12.64 8.50 -12.30
C GLN A 16 -12.21 9.52 -11.24
N ASP A 17 -10.91 9.87 -11.18
CA ASP A 17 -10.42 10.96 -10.33
C ASP A 17 -10.49 12.35 -11.02
N GLY A 18 -11.02 12.38 -12.25
CA GLY A 18 -11.16 13.59 -13.06
C GLY A 18 -9.95 13.89 -13.96
N LEU A 19 -8.94 13.02 -13.98
CA LEU A 19 -7.77 13.12 -14.86
C LEU A 19 -7.67 11.90 -15.77
N THR A 20 -6.82 12.01 -16.79
CA THR A 20 -6.46 10.85 -17.62
C THR A 20 -4.97 10.94 -17.82
N ASP A 21 -4.24 10.57 -16.78
CA ASP A 21 -2.80 10.75 -16.65
C ASP A 21 -2.07 9.42 -16.40
N LEU A 22 -2.78 8.31 -16.59
CA LEU A 22 -2.36 6.93 -16.38
C LEU A 22 -2.22 6.55 -14.90
N ILE A 23 -2.71 7.37 -13.96
CA ILE A 23 -2.59 7.13 -12.52
C ILE A 23 -3.99 6.95 -11.94
N ILE A 24 -4.29 5.75 -11.44
CA ILE A 24 -5.48 5.58 -10.61
C ILE A 24 -5.18 6.13 -9.22
N SER A 25 -5.70 7.32 -8.93
CA SER A 25 -5.53 7.94 -7.60
C SER A 25 -6.29 7.18 -6.50
N ASP A 26 -7.48 6.65 -6.82
CA ASP A 26 -8.32 5.89 -5.88
C ASP A 26 -8.76 4.52 -6.44
N PRO A 27 -7.94 3.46 -6.35
CA PRO A 27 -8.34 2.15 -6.80
C PRO A 27 -9.39 1.48 -5.91
N LEU A 28 -9.58 1.95 -4.66
CA LEU A 28 -10.64 1.45 -3.76
C LEU A 28 -12.02 1.97 -4.18
N GLY A 29 -12.09 3.22 -4.65
CA GLY A 29 -13.29 3.83 -5.20
C GLY A 29 -13.56 3.49 -6.67
N CYS A 30 -12.63 2.83 -7.37
CA CYS A 30 -12.81 2.56 -8.79
C CYS A 30 -13.96 1.58 -9.05
N ASN A 31 -14.96 2.05 -9.79
CA ASN A 31 -16.03 1.21 -10.32
C ASN A 31 -15.60 0.57 -11.65
N SER A 32 -14.73 -0.44 -11.56
CA SER A 32 -14.32 -1.24 -12.71
C SER A 32 -15.13 -2.53 -12.77
N ASN A 33 -15.55 -2.90 -13.97
CA ASN A 33 -16.04 -4.25 -14.26
C ASN A 33 -15.18 -4.87 -15.37
N PRO A 34 -13.91 -5.21 -15.09
CA PRO A 34 -13.08 -5.95 -16.04
C PRO A 34 -13.52 -7.43 -16.11
N LEU A 35 -14.51 -7.83 -15.29
CA LEU A 35 -14.81 -9.19 -14.86
C LEU A 35 -15.94 -9.86 -15.63
N THR A 36 -16.15 -9.52 -16.91
CA THR A 36 -17.31 -10.08 -17.62
C THR A 36 -17.28 -11.60 -17.81
N LEU A 37 -16.22 -12.39 -17.53
CA LEU A 37 -16.25 -13.84 -17.83
C LEU A 37 -15.25 -14.82 -17.14
N LEU A 38 -14.57 -14.53 -16.02
CA LEU A 38 -13.63 -15.53 -15.44
C LEU A 38 -13.54 -15.58 -13.90
N ASP A 39 -13.93 -16.73 -13.32
CA ASP A 39 -13.88 -17.03 -11.88
C ASP A 39 -12.51 -16.77 -11.25
N THR A 40 -11.42 -17.02 -11.99
CA THR A 40 -10.06 -16.79 -11.51
C THR A 40 -9.77 -15.33 -11.18
N LEU A 41 -10.35 -14.38 -11.94
CA LEU A 41 -10.15 -12.96 -11.66
C LEU A 41 -10.98 -12.50 -10.47
N LEU A 42 -12.14 -13.11 -10.26
CA LEU A 42 -12.91 -12.88 -9.04
C LEU A 42 -12.08 -13.27 -7.81
N SER A 43 -11.38 -14.40 -7.83
CA SER A 43 -10.52 -14.78 -6.70
C SER A 43 -9.35 -13.83 -6.43
N ILE A 44 -8.84 -13.11 -7.45
CA ILE A 44 -7.72 -12.17 -7.29
C ILE A 44 -8.18 -10.84 -6.68
N TYR A 45 -9.38 -10.39 -7.04
CA TYR A 45 -9.94 -9.09 -6.64
C TYR A 45 -11.04 -9.20 -5.57
N ASN A 46 -11.13 -10.33 -4.86
CA ASN A 46 -12.00 -10.46 -3.69
C ASN A 46 -11.20 -10.92 -2.49
N ASP A 47 -11.57 -10.42 -1.32
CA ASP A 47 -10.91 -10.77 -0.07
C ASP A 47 -10.93 -12.28 0.15
N TRP A 48 -9.84 -12.78 0.70
CA TRP A 48 -9.80 -14.16 1.12
C TRP A 48 -10.51 -14.29 2.46
N VAL A 49 -11.55 -15.13 2.47
CA VAL A 49 -12.32 -15.48 3.65
C VAL A 49 -12.23 -16.98 3.91
N ASP A 50 -12.26 -17.34 5.18
CA ASP A 50 -12.33 -18.71 5.67
C ASP A 50 -13.80 -19.18 5.85
N VAL A 51 -14.00 -20.29 6.56
CA VAL A 51 -15.31 -20.78 6.99
C VAL A 51 -16.12 -19.66 7.66
N ASN A 52 -17.44 -19.68 7.41
CA ASN A 52 -18.39 -18.68 7.89
C ASN A 52 -18.11 -17.23 7.47
N GLN A 53 -17.36 -17.02 6.37
CA GLN A 53 -17.00 -15.68 5.87
C GLN A 53 -16.10 -14.91 6.85
N THR A 54 -15.28 -15.63 7.62
CA THR A 54 -14.28 -15.01 8.50
C THR A 54 -13.19 -14.40 7.63
N TYR A 55 -12.92 -13.11 7.78
CA TYR A 55 -11.87 -12.43 7.01
C TYR A 55 -10.48 -13.00 7.35
N VAL A 56 -9.71 -13.34 6.32
CA VAL A 56 -8.31 -13.82 6.44
C VAL A 56 -7.35 -12.75 5.95
N PHE A 57 -7.51 -12.30 4.70
CA PHE A 57 -6.60 -11.33 4.10
C PHE A 57 -7.24 -10.56 2.93
N SER A 58 -6.76 -9.34 2.69
CA SER A 58 -7.26 -8.47 1.63
C SER A 58 -6.85 -8.97 0.25
N HIS A 59 -7.69 -8.69 -0.74
CA HIS A 59 -7.31 -8.75 -2.16
C HIS A 59 -6.32 -7.63 -2.55
N VAL A 60 -5.58 -7.86 -3.64
CA VAL A 60 -4.76 -6.83 -4.29
C VAL A 60 -5.65 -5.81 -4.99
N LEU A 61 -5.22 -4.55 -5.05
CA LEU A 61 -6.00 -3.50 -5.70
C LEU A 61 -5.73 -3.44 -7.20
N TYR A 62 -6.66 -2.83 -7.94
CA TYR A 62 -6.47 -2.46 -9.33
C TYR A 62 -5.13 -1.73 -9.55
N ARG A 63 -4.43 -2.06 -10.65
CA ARG A 63 -3.06 -1.63 -11.01
C ARG A 63 -1.91 -2.37 -10.37
N SER A 64 -2.20 -3.32 -9.48
CA SER A 64 -1.21 -4.28 -9.01
C SER A 64 -0.82 -5.32 -10.06
N GLU A 65 -1.47 -5.36 -11.23
CA GLU A 65 -1.33 -6.45 -12.21
C GLU A 65 0.10 -6.60 -12.73
N GLU A 66 0.88 -5.52 -12.77
CA GLU A 66 2.26 -5.53 -13.24
C GLU A 66 3.17 -6.35 -12.32
N THR A 67 2.92 -6.33 -11.01
CA THR A 67 3.67 -7.11 -10.01
C THR A 67 3.01 -8.44 -9.67
N CYS A 68 1.75 -8.68 -10.03
CA CYS A 68 1.07 -9.95 -9.78
C CYS A 68 1.85 -11.16 -10.33
N ALA A 69 2.39 -11.06 -11.55
CA ALA A 69 3.07 -12.18 -12.22
C ALA A 69 4.42 -12.55 -11.58
N SER A 70 5.14 -11.55 -11.07
CA SER A 70 6.45 -11.70 -10.43
C SER A 70 6.38 -11.81 -8.90
N GLY A 71 5.22 -11.51 -8.31
CA GLY A 71 4.95 -11.56 -6.89
C GLY A 71 4.24 -12.83 -6.43
N ASN A 72 3.48 -12.72 -5.34
CA ASN A 72 2.89 -13.87 -4.66
C ASN A 72 1.78 -14.57 -5.46
N ILE A 73 1.08 -13.87 -6.34
CA ILE A 73 0.06 -14.49 -7.22
C ILE A 73 0.73 -15.37 -8.29
N GLY A 74 1.78 -14.85 -8.93
CA GLY A 74 2.63 -15.55 -9.88
C GLY A 74 2.10 -15.65 -11.30
N ASP A 75 2.88 -16.34 -12.11
CA ASP A 75 2.64 -16.59 -13.54
C ASP A 75 1.88 -17.89 -13.82
N GLY A 76 1.42 -18.59 -12.78
CA GLY A 76 0.78 -19.91 -12.87
C GLY A 76 1.76 -21.08 -12.93
N SER A 77 3.07 -20.84 -12.83
CA SER A 77 4.05 -21.93 -12.72
C SER A 77 3.95 -22.64 -11.35
N ALA A 78 4.16 -23.95 -11.35
CA ALA A 78 4.17 -24.75 -10.11
C ALA A 78 5.30 -24.35 -9.13
N SER A 79 6.34 -23.65 -9.63
CA SER A 79 7.43 -23.12 -8.81
C SER A 79 7.02 -21.97 -7.91
N ASN A 80 6.01 -21.17 -8.30
CA ASN A 80 5.63 -20.02 -7.48
C ASN A 80 5.11 -20.43 -6.08
N PRO A 81 4.04 -21.23 -5.96
CA PRO A 81 3.53 -21.58 -4.65
C PRO A 81 4.54 -22.41 -3.84
N ALA A 82 5.45 -23.15 -4.49
CA ALA A 82 6.52 -23.88 -3.80
C ALA A 82 7.49 -22.98 -3.02
N ASN A 83 7.68 -21.72 -3.46
CA ASN A 83 8.55 -20.75 -2.78
C ASN A 83 7.87 -20.07 -1.58
N GLN A 84 6.57 -20.29 -1.36
CA GLN A 84 5.78 -19.61 -0.33
C GLN A 84 5.47 -20.52 0.88
N LEU A 85 5.97 -21.76 0.87
CA LEU A 85 5.62 -22.77 1.88
C LEU A 85 6.50 -22.72 3.14
N TRP A 86 7.50 -21.83 3.17
CA TRP A 86 8.53 -21.82 4.20
C TRP A 86 7.94 -21.65 5.61
N TYR A 87 6.97 -20.74 5.78
CA TYR A 87 6.31 -20.53 7.07
C TYR A 87 5.62 -21.81 7.55
N THR A 88 4.81 -22.43 6.70
CA THR A 88 4.08 -23.66 7.04
C THR A 88 5.02 -24.83 7.34
N GLN A 89 6.10 -24.98 6.58
CA GLN A 89 7.05 -26.08 6.74
C GLN A 89 7.95 -25.91 7.98
N ASN A 90 8.33 -24.67 8.33
CA ASN A 90 9.34 -24.41 9.36
C ASN A 90 8.77 -23.88 10.68
N PHE A 91 7.67 -23.11 10.64
CA PHE A 91 7.06 -22.54 11.84
C PHE A 91 5.81 -23.31 12.30
N LEU A 92 5.01 -23.85 11.38
CA LEU A 92 3.81 -24.63 11.74
C LEU A 92 4.10 -26.12 11.95
N GLY A 93 5.31 -26.58 11.59
CA GLY A 93 5.76 -27.97 11.79
C GLY A 93 5.28 -28.96 10.72
N HIS A 94 4.64 -28.49 9.65
CA HIS A 94 4.19 -29.33 8.54
C HIS A 94 5.31 -29.50 7.50
N THR A 95 6.36 -30.24 7.86
CA THR A 95 7.61 -30.32 7.06
C THR A 95 7.44 -30.84 5.63
N ASN A 96 6.41 -31.62 5.34
CA ASN A 96 6.10 -32.16 4.01
C ASN A 96 4.97 -31.40 3.29
N PHE A 97 4.56 -30.22 3.79
CA PHE A 97 3.45 -29.46 3.25
C PHE A 97 3.72 -29.02 1.81
N THR A 98 2.71 -29.15 0.96
CA THR A 98 2.67 -28.71 -0.43
C THR A 98 1.52 -27.73 -0.65
N ALA A 99 1.55 -26.98 -1.74
CA ALA A 99 0.45 -26.06 -2.07
C ALA A 99 -0.92 -26.75 -2.21
N ALA A 100 -0.94 -28.04 -2.56
CA ALA A 100 -2.16 -28.83 -2.66
C ALA A 100 -2.77 -29.18 -1.29
N ASP A 101 -2.00 -29.05 -0.22
CA ASP A 101 -2.45 -29.31 1.16
C ASP A 101 -3.07 -28.06 1.80
N LEU A 102 -3.09 -26.92 1.09
CA LEU A 102 -3.73 -25.70 1.58
C LEU A 102 -5.24 -25.92 1.69
N SER A 103 -5.75 -25.70 2.90
CA SER A 103 -7.17 -25.84 3.24
C SER A 103 -7.50 -24.85 4.34
N HIS A 104 -8.80 -24.66 4.58
CA HIS A 104 -9.30 -23.88 5.71
C HIS A 104 -8.73 -24.37 7.05
N GLU A 105 -8.63 -25.69 7.26
CA GLU A 105 -8.05 -26.25 8.51
C GLU A 105 -6.60 -25.82 8.72
N THR A 106 -5.81 -25.73 7.65
CA THR A 106 -4.42 -25.24 7.73
C THR A 106 -4.36 -23.76 8.11
N VAL A 107 -5.29 -22.94 7.61
CA VAL A 107 -5.39 -21.50 7.93
C VAL A 107 -5.81 -21.31 9.39
N GLU A 108 -6.87 -21.99 9.82
CA GLU A 108 -7.32 -21.97 11.21
C GLU A 108 -6.22 -22.44 12.18
N TYR A 109 -5.45 -23.47 11.81
CA TYR A 109 -4.31 -23.93 12.59
C TYR A 109 -3.20 -22.88 12.67
N ALA A 110 -2.90 -22.20 11.57
CA ALA A 110 -1.90 -21.13 11.53
C ALA A 110 -2.30 -19.97 12.47
N ASP A 111 -3.56 -19.54 12.41
CA ASP A 111 -4.10 -18.48 13.27
C ASP A 111 -4.14 -18.88 14.74
N ALA A 112 -4.54 -20.11 15.05
CA ALA A 112 -4.62 -20.61 16.42
C ALA A 112 -3.25 -20.76 17.07
N THR A 113 -2.24 -21.18 16.30
CA THR A 113 -0.88 -21.40 16.82
C THR A 113 -0.05 -20.12 16.86
N ASN A 114 -0.21 -19.25 15.86
CA ASN A 114 0.46 -17.95 15.70
C ASN A 114 1.87 -17.90 16.32
N PRO A 115 2.82 -18.74 15.83
CA PRO A 115 4.15 -18.86 16.44
C PRO A 115 4.85 -17.50 16.54
N GLY A 116 5.27 -17.14 17.76
CA GLY A 116 5.94 -15.87 18.02
C GLY A 116 5.04 -14.63 17.92
N ASN A 117 3.71 -14.80 17.91
CA ASN A 117 2.74 -13.73 17.71
C ASN A 117 2.94 -12.97 16.38
N SER A 118 3.29 -13.71 15.32
CA SER A 118 3.63 -13.22 13.99
C SER A 118 2.50 -12.49 13.25
N SER A 119 1.23 -12.69 13.61
CA SER A 119 0.10 -11.99 12.98
C SER A 119 0.14 -10.47 13.19
N ALA A 120 0.91 -9.99 14.18
CA ALA A 120 1.07 -8.56 14.51
C ALA A 120 -0.27 -7.80 14.67
N ASN A 121 -1.31 -8.50 15.13
CA ASN A 121 -2.69 -8.02 15.20
C ASN A 121 -3.07 -7.43 16.58
N ASN A 122 -2.09 -7.02 17.38
CA ASN A 122 -2.36 -6.25 18.60
C ASN A 122 -2.58 -4.78 18.25
N PHE A 123 -3.84 -4.40 18.12
CA PHE A 123 -4.25 -3.03 17.78
C PHE A 123 -4.22 -2.06 18.97
N ASN A 124 -4.01 -2.54 20.20
CA ASN A 124 -3.90 -1.67 21.36
C ASN A 124 -2.47 -1.14 21.52
N LEU A 125 -2.19 -0.02 20.85
CA LEU A 125 -0.95 0.74 21.01
C LEU A 125 -1.05 1.88 22.03
N SER A 126 -1.98 1.81 22.99
CA SER A 126 -2.01 2.78 24.10
C SER A 126 -0.67 2.86 24.85
N PRO A 127 0.11 1.77 25.05
CA PRO A 127 1.44 1.89 25.65
C PRO A 127 2.40 2.71 24.79
N PHE A 128 2.40 2.54 23.46
CA PHE A 128 3.26 3.31 22.56
C PHE A 128 2.88 4.80 22.56
N HIS A 129 1.58 5.09 22.47
CA HIS A 129 1.03 6.44 22.61
C HIS A 129 1.43 7.09 23.95
N ASN A 130 1.29 6.38 25.07
CA ASN A 130 1.58 6.90 26.41
C ASN A 130 3.07 7.21 26.64
N HIS A 131 3.97 6.62 25.83
CA HIS A 131 5.39 6.96 25.82
C HIS A 131 5.74 8.06 24.80
N GLY A 132 4.75 8.70 24.18
CA GLY A 132 4.93 9.77 23.20
C GLY A 132 5.37 9.29 21.81
N GLY A 133 5.25 7.99 21.52
CA GLY A 133 5.67 7.41 20.24
C GLY A 133 4.89 7.97 19.06
N LYS A 134 5.55 8.14 17.91
CA LYS A 134 4.96 8.58 16.64
C LYS A 134 5.15 7.51 15.56
N LEU A 135 4.10 7.26 14.78
CA LEU A 135 4.08 6.25 13.72
C LEU A 135 3.66 6.89 12.40
N LEU A 136 4.57 6.89 11.42
CA LEU A 136 4.23 7.10 10.02
C LEU A 136 4.16 5.75 9.33
N HIS A 137 3.04 5.49 8.66
CA HIS A 137 2.79 4.29 7.87
C HIS A 137 2.44 4.74 6.45
N TYR A 138 2.95 4.04 5.45
CA TYR A 138 2.50 4.20 4.08
C TYR A 138 2.33 2.85 3.40
N HIS A 139 1.50 2.82 2.36
CA HIS A 139 1.34 1.64 1.52
C HIS A 139 1.16 2.05 0.06
N GLY A 140 1.82 1.36 -0.85
CA GLY A 140 1.69 1.59 -2.28
C GLY A 140 0.39 1.00 -2.83
N LEU A 141 -0.44 1.80 -3.48
CA LEU A 141 -1.74 1.33 -3.97
C LEU A 141 -1.64 0.36 -5.17
N ALA A 142 -0.46 0.22 -5.79
CA ALA A 142 -0.18 -0.75 -6.85
C ALA A 142 0.67 -1.95 -6.33
N ASP A 143 0.71 -2.17 -5.02
CA ASP A 143 1.42 -3.31 -4.42
C ASP A 143 0.68 -4.64 -4.66
N GLY A 144 1.22 -5.47 -5.55
CA GLY A 144 0.74 -6.83 -5.82
C GLY A 144 1.41 -7.92 -5.00
N THR A 145 2.32 -7.56 -4.08
CA THR A 145 3.01 -8.50 -3.18
C THR A 145 2.30 -8.56 -1.84
N VAL A 146 2.05 -7.41 -1.22
CA VAL A 146 1.25 -7.28 -0.01
C VAL A 146 0.06 -6.41 -0.34
N ALA A 147 -1.15 -6.96 -0.19
CA ALA A 147 -2.37 -6.26 -0.53
C ALA A 147 -2.53 -4.96 0.31
N PRO A 148 -2.76 -3.80 -0.32
CA PRO A 148 -2.89 -2.53 0.40
C PRO A 148 -4.03 -2.49 1.42
N GLY A 149 -5.11 -3.24 1.17
CA GLY A 149 -6.23 -3.34 2.10
C GLY A 149 -5.85 -3.96 3.45
N ALA A 150 -4.74 -4.71 3.56
CA ALA A 150 -4.23 -5.14 4.87
C ALA A 150 -3.81 -3.96 5.77
N SER A 151 -3.30 -2.88 5.16
CA SER A 151 -2.92 -1.67 5.88
C SER A 151 -4.13 -0.80 6.23
N VAL A 152 -5.15 -0.79 5.37
CA VAL A 152 -6.45 -0.18 5.67
C VAL A 152 -7.13 -0.92 6.83
N TYR A 153 -7.15 -2.26 6.79
CA TYR A 153 -7.65 -3.12 7.86
C TYR A 153 -6.95 -2.83 9.20
N PHE A 154 -5.61 -2.72 9.18
CA PHE A 154 -4.83 -2.33 10.36
C PHE A 154 -5.27 -0.96 10.87
N HIS A 155 -5.29 0.07 10.01
CA HIS A 155 -5.69 1.43 10.37
C HIS A 155 -7.08 1.48 11.02
N ASP A 156 -8.06 0.76 10.46
CA ASP A 156 -9.44 0.81 10.93
C ASP A 156 -9.61 0.07 12.25
N HIS A 157 -8.93 -1.06 12.45
CA HIS A 157 -8.94 -1.73 13.76
C HIS A 157 -8.18 -0.97 14.83
N PHE A 158 -7.09 -0.32 14.45
CA PHE A 158 -6.36 0.58 15.32
C PHE A 158 -7.25 1.71 15.84
N THR A 159 -7.94 2.40 14.92
CA THR A 159 -8.88 3.48 15.24
C THR A 159 -10.04 3.00 16.09
N ARG A 160 -10.65 1.87 15.73
CA ARG A 160 -11.75 1.26 16.51
C ARG A 160 -11.34 0.82 17.91
N THR A 161 -10.09 0.43 18.11
CA THR A 161 -9.57 -0.02 19.41
C THR A 161 -9.27 1.16 20.34
N LEU A 162 -8.65 2.21 19.82
CA LEU A 162 -8.11 3.30 20.64
C LEU A 162 -9.11 4.45 20.89
N THR A 163 -10.02 4.72 19.94
CA THR A 163 -11.01 5.81 20.09
C THR A 163 -11.88 5.64 21.34
N PRO A 164 -12.43 4.44 21.67
CA PRO A 164 -13.21 4.25 22.90
C PRO A 164 -12.40 4.43 24.19
N MET A 165 -11.07 4.41 24.11
CA MET A 165 -10.17 4.68 25.23
C MET A 165 -9.88 6.17 25.42
N GLY A 166 -10.43 7.05 24.56
CA GLY A 166 -10.18 8.49 24.57
C GLY A 166 -8.82 8.89 23.98
N ILE A 167 -8.23 8.04 23.15
CA ILE A 167 -6.98 8.31 22.44
C ILE A 167 -7.31 8.73 21.01
N GLU A 168 -6.96 9.97 20.67
CA GLU A 168 -7.06 10.48 19.30
C GLU A 168 -5.93 9.91 18.45
N VAL A 169 -6.27 8.99 17.54
CA VAL A 169 -5.28 8.28 16.71
C VAL A 169 -4.42 9.24 15.89
N GLY A 170 -5.02 10.33 15.41
CA GLY A 170 -4.32 11.36 14.66
C GLY A 170 -3.20 12.07 15.44
N ASP A 171 -3.15 12.00 16.77
CA ASP A 171 -2.10 12.68 17.54
C ASP A 171 -0.74 11.97 17.44
N PHE A 172 -0.73 10.70 17.00
CA PHE A 172 0.48 9.88 17.02
C PHE A 172 0.62 8.89 15.87
N TYR A 173 -0.44 8.68 15.08
CA TYR A 173 -0.43 7.81 13.91
C TYR A 173 -0.89 8.58 12.66
N ARG A 174 -0.10 8.51 11.59
CA ARG A 174 -0.45 9.00 10.24
C ARG A 174 -0.24 7.88 9.24
N PHE A 175 -1.20 7.71 8.34
CA PHE A 175 -1.21 6.69 7.30
C PHE A 175 -1.33 7.34 5.92
N PHE A 176 -0.52 6.90 4.96
CA PHE A 176 -0.49 7.43 3.60
C PHE A 176 -0.69 6.31 2.58
N LEU A 177 -1.77 6.37 1.81
CA LEU A 177 -1.94 5.53 0.63
C LEU A 177 -1.31 6.24 -0.57
N VAL A 178 -0.39 5.59 -1.27
CA VAL A 178 0.43 6.21 -2.31
C VAL A 178 0.00 5.69 -3.68
N PRO A 179 -0.70 6.48 -4.50
CA PRO A 179 -1.12 6.07 -5.84
C PRO A 179 0.05 5.66 -6.73
N GLY A 180 -0.07 4.48 -7.33
CA GLY A 180 0.92 3.96 -8.26
C GLY A 180 2.27 3.55 -7.66
N LEU A 181 2.50 3.66 -6.35
CA LEU A 181 3.66 3.03 -5.71
C LEU A 181 3.42 1.51 -5.65
N GLU A 182 4.42 0.72 -6.05
CA GLU A 182 4.40 -0.75 -5.93
C GLU A 182 4.94 -1.20 -4.56
N HIS A 183 5.45 -2.44 -4.47
CA HIS A 183 5.99 -2.98 -3.24
C HIS A 183 7.27 -2.25 -2.80
N CYS A 184 7.09 -1.33 -1.83
CA CYS A 184 8.10 -0.45 -1.24
C CYS A 184 8.68 0.64 -2.17
N THR A 185 8.92 0.33 -3.45
CA THR A 185 9.57 1.22 -4.41
C THR A 185 8.94 1.08 -5.80
N GLY A 186 9.28 1.98 -6.71
CA GLY A 186 8.85 1.87 -8.10
C GLY A 186 7.38 2.20 -8.33
N THR A 187 6.98 2.07 -9.58
CA THR A 187 5.64 2.28 -10.07
C THR A 187 5.44 1.42 -11.32
N PRO A 188 4.22 0.94 -11.61
CA PRO A 188 3.98 0.21 -12.85
C PRO A 188 4.50 1.04 -14.02
N SER A 189 5.27 0.43 -14.93
CA SER A 189 5.98 1.09 -16.03
C SER A 189 5.07 1.94 -16.92
N THR A 190 3.78 1.62 -16.91
CA THR A 190 2.71 2.29 -17.65
C THR A 190 2.03 3.43 -16.88
N MET A 191 2.18 3.54 -15.55
CA MET A 191 1.57 4.62 -14.76
C MET A 191 2.47 5.84 -14.59
N ASN A 192 3.80 5.65 -14.59
CA ASN A 192 4.77 6.74 -14.37
C ASN A 192 4.44 7.61 -13.13
N ALA A 193 3.87 7.00 -12.08
CA ALA A 193 3.37 7.75 -10.93
C ALA A 193 4.53 8.29 -10.06
N PRO A 194 4.35 9.44 -9.39
CA PRO A 194 5.25 9.87 -8.33
C PRO A 194 5.16 8.91 -7.14
N TRP A 195 6.29 8.32 -6.76
CA TRP A 195 6.34 7.27 -5.73
C TRP A 195 7.43 7.50 -4.67
N TYR A 196 8.44 8.30 -5.00
CA TYR A 196 9.61 8.49 -4.13
C TYR A 196 9.40 9.65 -3.15
N PHE A 197 9.63 9.39 -1.86
CA PHE A 197 9.63 10.40 -0.80
C PHE A 197 10.63 10.03 0.32
N ALA A 198 11.74 9.39 -0.08
CA ALA A 198 12.78 8.87 0.80
C ALA A 198 12.25 7.85 1.84
N GLY A 199 11.25 7.06 1.46
CA GLY A 199 10.79 5.94 2.28
C GLY A 199 11.87 4.86 2.48
N PRO A 200 11.74 4.02 3.52
CA PRO A 200 12.54 2.82 3.70
C PRO A 200 12.76 2.06 2.39
N ASN A 201 14.03 1.72 2.09
CA ASN A 201 14.49 1.01 0.90
C ASN A 201 14.34 1.74 -0.46
N GLN A 202 13.72 2.93 -0.52
CA GLN A 202 13.54 3.67 -1.78
C GLN A 202 14.84 4.23 -2.36
N ALA A 203 15.73 4.77 -1.50
CA ALA A 203 16.96 5.44 -1.92
C ALA A 203 17.85 4.55 -2.81
N ALA A 204 17.94 3.26 -2.48
CA ALA A 204 18.74 2.28 -3.22
C ALA A 204 18.27 2.07 -4.67
N THR A 205 17.01 2.36 -4.98
CA THR A 205 16.46 2.30 -6.34
C THR A 205 16.91 3.49 -7.20
N LEU A 206 17.28 4.62 -6.59
CA LEU A 206 17.80 5.78 -7.33
C LEU A 206 19.32 5.74 -7.43
N SER A 207 20.02 5.64 -6.30
CA SER A 207 21.49 5.49 -6.26
C SER A 207 21.97 5.12 -4.85
N ASN A 208 23.15 4.50 -4.76
CA ASN A 208 23.78 4.16 -3.46
C ASN A 208 24.19 5.38 -2.61
N SER A 209 24.15 6.58 -3.17
CA SER A 209 24.49 7.84 -2.50
C SER A 209 23.29 8.76 -2.28
N ALA A 210 22.09 8.34 -2.71
CA ALA A 210 20.88 9.10 -2.48
C ALA A 210 20.64 9.20 -0.98
N HIS A 211 20.59 10.44 -0.50
CA HIS A 211 20.14 10.79 0.84
C HIS A 211 18.97 11.73 0.64
N SER A 212 17.86 11.49 1.33
CA SER A 212 16.62 12.21 1.10
C SER A 212 16.09 12.08 -0.35
N THR A 213 15.25 13.02 -0.75
CA THR A 213 14.70 13.16 -2.11
C THR A 213 15.60 14.08 -2.92
N PRO A 214 16.21 13.63 -4.04
CA PRO A 214 17.12 14.46 -4.85
C PRO A 214 16.57 15.86 -5.14
N GLY A 215 17.34 16.88 -4.80
CA GLY A 215 16.95 18.29 -4.92
C GLY A 215 16.20 18.86 -3.70
N TYR A 216 15.87 18.03 -2.71
CA TYR A 216 15.11 18.38 -1.51
C TYR A 216 15.80 17.85 -0.24
N SER A 217 15.53 18.50 0.88
CA SER A 217 16.03 18.12 2.21
C SER A 217 15.09 18.71 3.27
N ASP A 218 13.80 18.44 3.09
CA ASP A 218 12.73 19.02 3.90
C ASP A 218 11.67 17.97 4.26
N LEU A 219 10.87 18.29 5.27
CA LEU A 219 9.83 17.41 5.82
C LEU A 219 8.71 17.08 4.84
N ARG A 220 8.53 17.85 3.75
CA ARG A 220 7.46 17.59 2.78
C ARG A 220 7.85 16.53 1.78
N HIS A 221 9.14 16.40 1.46
CA HIS A 221 9.63 15.47 0.44
C HIS A 221 10.31 14.22 1.02
N ASP A 222 10.55 14.20 2.33
CA ASP A 222 11.26 13.12 3.01
C ASP A 222 10.48 12.68 4.24
N ILE A 223 9.94 11.45 4.19
CA ILE A 223 9.11 10.91 5.28
C ILE A 223 9.91 10.65 6.56
N LEU A 224 11.21 10.40 6.47
CA LEU A 224 12.06 10.25 7.65
C LEU A 224 12.29 11.61 8.32
N LEU A 225 12.56 12.66 7.54
CA LEU A 225 12.65 14.02 8.07
C LEU A 225 11.29 14.50 8.62
N ALA A 226 10.18 14.10 8.01
CA ALA A 226 8.84 14.35 8.53
C ALA A 226 8.64 13.67 9.90
N LEU A 227 9.05 12.41 10.05
CA LEU A 227 8.99 11.70 11.33
C LEU A 227 9.87 12.36 12.39
N MET A 228 11.10 12.71 12.04
CA MET A 228 12.02 13.43 12.94
C MET A 228 11.39 14.75 13.41
N THR A 229 10.86 15.54 12.48
CA THR A 229 10.20 16.81 12.81
C THR A 229 8.98 16.60 13.70
N TRP A 230 8.19 15.53 13.48
CA TRP A 230 7.04 15.24 14.33
C TRP A 230 7.47 14.87 15.76
N VAL A 231 8.49 14.03 15.90
CA VAL A 231 9.02 13.60 17.20
C VAL A 231 9.68 14.76 17.96
N GLU A 232 10.49 15.56 17.28
CA GLU A 232 11.33 16.58 17.91
C GLU A 232 10.60 17.91 18.11
N ASN A 233 9.75 18.31 17.15
CA ASN A 233 9.11 19.62 17.14
C ASN A 233 7.57 19.56 17.29
N GLY A 234 6.99 18.36 17.32
CA GLY A 234 5.54 18.19 17.46
C GLY A 234 4.72 18.46 16.20
N THR A 235 5.35 18.68 15.06
CA THR A 235 4.67 18.97 13.79
C THR A 235 4.38 17.68 13.02
N ALA A 236 3.13 17.21 13.08
CA ALA A 236 2.69 16.05 12.31
C ALA A 236 2.62 16.37 10.80
N PRO A 237 3.02 15.45 9.91
CA PRO A 237 2.76 15.61 8.49
C PRO A 237 1.31 15.27 8.17
N ASP A 238 0.57 16.24 7.61
CA ASP A 238 -0.76 15.98 7.05
C ASP A 238 -0.70 15.60 5.56
N SER A 239 0.46 15.78 4.95
CA SER A 239 0.77 15.34 3.59
C SER A 239 2.27 15.15 3.38
N ILE A 240 2.62 14.38 2.35
CA ILE A 240 3.98 14.18 1.84
C ILE A 240 3.94 14.35 0.32
N ILE A 241 4.99 14.88 -0.29
CA ILE A 241 5.12 15.01 -1.74
C ILE A 241 5.89 13.81 -2.27
N ALA A 242 5.21 12.96 -3.04
CA ALA A 242 5.86 11.91 -3.80
C ALA A 242 6.41 12.48 -5.10
N THR A 243 7.55 11.94 -5.54
CA THR A 243 8.31 12.42 -6.70
C THR A 243 8.59 11.28 -7.67
N LYS A 244 8.43 11.53 -8.96
CA LYS A 244 8.97 10.72 -10.06
C LYS A 244 10.18 11.46 -10.62
N PHE A 245 11.27 10.72 -10.80
CA PHE A 245 12.49 11.23 -11.44
C PHE A 245 12.63 10.74 -12.88
N ASN A 246 13.28 11.56 -13.71
CA ASN A 246 13.91 11.15 -14.95
C ASN A 246 15.21 10.37 -14.68
N ASP A 247 15.81 9.78 -15.71
CA ASP A 247 17.06 9.02 -15.59
C ASP A 247 18.24 9.87 -15.09
N ASP A 248 18.20 11.19 -15.32
CA ASP A 248 19.21 12.15 -14.85
C ASP A 248 18.91 12.71 -13.44
N LEU A 249 17.93 12.14 -12.73
CA LEU A 249 17.44 12.55 -11.41
C LEU A 249 16.84 13.98 -11.37
N THR A 250 16.52 14.58 -12.51
CA THR A 250 15.63 15.74 -12.52
C THR A 250 14.19 15.33 -12.20
N VAL A 251 13.45 16.22 -11.54
CA VAL A 251 12.04 16.00 -11.21
C VAL A 251 11.24 15.92 -12.52
N ALA A 252 10.58 14.78 -12.73
CA ALA A 252 9.66 14.59 -13.85
C ALA A 252 8.24 15.01 -13.45
N LYS A 253 7.77 14.50 -12.30
CA LYS A 253 6.43 14.74 -11.78
C LYS A 253 6.44 14.71 -10.25
N GLN A 254 5.54 15.47 -9.65
CA GLN A 254 5.28 15.45 -8.22
C GLN A 254 3.78 15.44 -7.95
N ARG A 255 3.40 14.77 -6.86
CA ARG A 255 2.01 14.74 -6.40
C ARG A 255 1.96 14.77 -4.88
N LEU A 256 0.96 15.49 -4.38
CA LEU A 256 0.65 15.47 -2.96
C LEU A 256 0.08 14.10 -2.58
N ILE A 257 0.55 13.53 -1.48
CA ILE A 257 0.02 12.33 -0.84
C ILE A 257 -0.57 12.77 0.49
N CYS A 258 -1.84 12.50 0.70
CA CYS A 258 -2.58 12.97 1.86
C CYS A 258 -2.63 11.94 2.98
N ALA A 259 -2.66 12.40 4.22
CA ALA A 259 -2.96 11.54 5.34
C ALA A 259 -4.38 10.97 5.19
N PHE A 260 -4.50 9.65 5.15
CA PHE A 260 -5.76 8.91 5.08
C PHE A 260 -6.67 9.31 6.26
N PRO A 261 -7.98 9.51 6.06
CA PRO A 261 -8.79 9.14 4.88
C PRO A 261 -8.84 10.17 3.74
N ASN A 262 -8.12 11.28 3.85
CA ASN A 262 -8.09 12.26 2.76
C ASN A 262 -7.29 11.72 1.57
N GLN A 263 -7.65 12.18 0.38
CA GLN A 263 -6.88 11.94 -0.85
C GLN A 263 -6.56 13.27 -1.54
N ALA A 264 -5.56 13.23 -2.41
CA ALA A 264 -5.16 14.39 -3.17
C ALA A 264 -6.13 14.60 -4.34
N LYS A 265 -6.67 15.80 -4.44
CA LYS A 265 -7.55 16.23 -5.52
C LYS A 265 -6.93 17.38 -6.28
N TYR A 266 -6.94 17.26 -7.59
CA TYR A 266 -6.45 18.28 -8.51
C TYR A 266 -7.41 19.48 -8.55
N ASP A 267 -6.85 20.68 -8.60
CA ASP A 267 -7.60 21.94 -8.60
C ASP A 267 -8.32 22.24 -9.93
N GLY A 268 -8.05 21.46 -10.99
CA GLY A 268 -8.65 21.59 -12.32
C GLY A 268 -7.98 22.62 -13.24
N THR A 269 -6.97 23.35 -12.78
CA THR A 269 -6.40 24.50 -13.52
C THR A 269 -4.88 24.62 -13.49
N GLY A 270 -4.21 24.12 -12.45
CA GLY A 270 -2.76 24.21 -12.27
C GLY A 270 -1.98 23.17 -13.08
N ASN A 271 -0.66 23.10 -12.90
CA ASN A 271 0.12 22.01 -13.49
C ASN A 271 -0.15 20.70 -12.74
N VAL A 272 -0.70 19.69 -13.43
CA VAL A 272 -1.01 18.36 -12.86
C VAL A 272 0.21 17.66 -12.28
N ASP A 273 1.41 17.96 -12.80
CA ASP A 273 2.67 17.38 -12.35
C ASP A 273 3.34 18.19 -11.22
N ALA A 274 2.69 19.25 -10.73
CA ALA A 274 3.19 20.11 -9.66
C ALA A 274 2.33 19.99 -8.39
N PRO A 275 2.93 19.79 -7.21
CA PRO A 275 2.20 19.43 -5.99
C PRO A 275 1.31 20.57 -5.46
N GLU A 276 1.56 21.82 -5.83
CA GLU A 276 0.75 22.98 -5.46
C GLU A 276 -0.63 23.02 -6.13
N SER A 277 -0.82 22.28 -7.22
CA SER A 277 -2.12 22.17 -7.92
C SER A 277 -3.04 21.13 -7.28
N TRP A 278 -2.64 20.57 -6.14
CA TRP A 278 -3.36 19.51 -5.44
C TRP A 278 -3.65 19.94 -4.00
N SER A 279 -4.79 19.47 -3.49
CA SER A 279 -5.16 19.67 -2.09
C SER A 279 -5.73 18.39 -1.50
N CYS A 280 -5.59 18.24 -0.17
CA CYS A 280 -6.16 17.10 0.53
C CYS A 280 -7.64 17.33 0.81
N GLU A 281 -8.49 16.47 0.27
CA GLU A 281 -9.93 16.48 0.50
C GLU A 281 -10.39 15.12 1.03
N SER A 282 -11.44 15.13 1.86
CA SER A 282 -12.13 13.90 2.22
C SER A 282 -12.88 13.38 1.00
N LEU A 283 -12.73 12.10 0.70
CA LEU A 283 -13.54 11.44 -0.34
C LEU A 283 -14.95 11.06 0.14
N TYR A 284 -15.24 11.26 1.43
CA TYR A 284 -16.49 10.89 2.11
C TYR A 284 -16.99 11.99 3.06
#